data_AF-A0A6P0YEL2-F1
#
_entry.id   AF-A0A6P0YEL2-F1
#
_cell.length_a   1.000
_cell.length_b   1.000
_cell.length_c   1.000
_cell.angle_alpha   90.00
_cell.angle_beta   90.00
_cell.angle_gamma   90.00
#
_symmetry.space_group_name_H-M   'P 1'
#
loop_
_entity.id
_entity.type
_entity.pdbx_description
1 polymer ?
#
loop_
_entity_poly.entity_id
_entity_poly.type
_entity_poly.pdbx_seq_one_letter_code
_entity_poly.pdbx_strand_id
1 'polypeptide(L)'
;MNNKSAISTARGNRTFLSGQDADNHYSGTPGPRPNGPLGFLVNAVNWAGSGEGMGIVVLPDGGDSRDPRSRKWWLNDRSFLKDELEGYVSYFWEENVVIPTETSDFPVNEGLTTAGLSNWRQSAHAAFDKNIPGYLSINDAGSRPGYAVTIVTDSEADGDTLGQETEKVPEPGSIFGLFLLGSLGVRSVLLRISQ
;
A
#
# COMPACT_ATOMS: atom_id res chain seq x y z
N MET A 1 10.85 -23.25 -1.76
CA MET A 1 9.72 -22.66 -2.52
C MET A 1 10.16 -21.28 -3.02
N ASN A 2 9.81 -20.90 -4.24
CA ASN A 2 10.03 -19.53 -4.72
C ASN A 2 8.97 -18.62 -4.08
N ASN A 3 9.37 -17.57 -3.35
CA ASN A 3 8.46 -16.65 -2.67
C ASN A 3 7.39 -16.07 -3.61
N LYS A 4 7.74 -15.81 -4.88
CA LYS A 4 6.80 -15.38 -5.93
C LYS A 4 5.63 -16.36 -6.07
N SER A 5 5.93 -17.66 -6.16
CA SER A 5 4.90 -18.69 -6.31
C SER A 5 4.08 -18.88 -5.03
N ALA A 6 4.71 -18.84 -3.86
CA ALA A 6 3.98 -18.97 -2.59
C ALA A 6 2.98 -17.82 -2.37
N ILE A 7 3.39 -16.58 -2.65
CA ILE A 7 2.50 -15.41 -2.59
C ILE A 7 1.39 -15.54 -3.61
N SER A 8 1.70 -15.88 -4.87
CA SER A 8 0.68 -16.03 -5.92
C SER A 8 -0.36 -17.10 -5.59
N THR A 9 0.04 -18.17 -4.89
CA THR A 9 -0.86 -19.25 -4.46
C THR A 9 -1.69 -18.89 -3.24
N ALA A 10 -1.14 -18.13 -2.29
CA ALA A 10 -1.84 -17.72 -1.07
C ALA A 10 -2.70 -16.47 -1.26
N ARG A 11 -2.38 -15.64 -2.28
CA ARG A 11 -3.07 -14.39 -2.61
C ARG A 11 -4.55 -14.67 -2.79
N GLY A 12 -5.33 -13.91 -2.03
CA GLY A 12 -6.76 -13.86 -2.12
C GLY A 12 -7.25 -13.07 -3.32
N ASN A 13 -8.52 -12.73 -3.28
CA ASN A 13 -9.16 -11.97 -4.35
C ASN A 13 -8.89 -10.46 -4.31
N ARG A 14 -8.43 -9.92 -3.16
CA ARG A 14 -8.24 -8.48 -2.97
C ARG A 14 -6.80 -8.05 -3.05
N THR A 15 -6.52 -7.17 -3.99
CA THR A 15 -5.21 -6.54 -4.15
C THR A 15 -5.37 -5.07 -4.38
N PHE A 16 -4.80 -4.31 -3.45
CA PHE A 16 -4.70 -2.88 -3.49
C PHE A 16 -3.28 -2.52 -3.92
N LEU A 17 -3.15 -1.72 -4.98
CA LEU A 17 -1.89 -1.18 -5.45
C LEU A 17 -2.00 0.34 -5.47
N SER A 18 -1.09 1.03 -4.78
CA SER A 18 -1.00 2.48 -4.85
C SER A 18 0.42 2.92 -5.14
N GLY A 19 0.52 3.95 -5.97
CA GLY A 19 1.72 4.75 -6.13
C GLY A 19 1.85 5.86 -5.07
N GLN A 20 0.86 6.01 -4.18
CA GLN A 20 0.91 6.98 -3.08
C GLN A 20 1.80 6.49 -1.93
N ASP A 21 2.74 7.32 -1.48
CA ASP A 21 3.72 7.01 -0.41
C ASP A 21 3.14 7.32 0.98
N ALA A 22 1.94 6.80 1.23
CA ALA A 22 1.19 7.10 2.44
C ALA A 22 1.91 6.61 3.70
N ASP A 23 2.78 5.59 3.60
CA ASP A 23 3.60 5.07 4.69
C ASP A 23 4.67 6.07 5.17
N ASN A 24 5.33 6.76 4.25
CA ASN A 24 6.22 7.85 4.62
C ASN A 24 5.42 9.04 5.17
N HIS A 25 4.33 9.41 4.50
CA HIS A 25 3.59 10.63 4.82
C HIS A 25 2.76 10.56 6.10
N TYR A 26 2.28 9.38 6.54
CA TYR A 26 1.61 9.31 7.85
C TYR A 26 2.55 9.68 9.01
N SER A 27 3.86 9.46 8.85
CA SER A 27 4.85 9.74 9.89
C SER A 27 5.23 11.23 9.96
N GLY A 28 5.27 11.91 8.82
CA GLY A 28 5.73 13.31 8.72
C GLY A 28 4.63 14.35 8.57
N THR A 29 3.51 14.01 7.93
CA THR A 29 2.37 14.92 7.73
C THR A 29 1.09 14.07 7.61
N PRO A 30 0.57 13.54 8.73
CA PRO A 30 -0.51 12.55 8.73
C PRO A 30 -1.83 13.03 8.12
N GLY A 31 -1.96 14.33 7.85
CA GLY A 31 -3.21 14.97 7.49
C GLY A 31 -4.26 14.87 8.61
N PRO A 32 -5.45 15.42 8.39
CA PRO A 32 -6.60 15.14 9.24
C PRO A 32 -6.93 13.64 9.21
N ARG A 33 -7.15 13.00 10.36
CA ARG A 33 -7.78 11.67 10.37
C ARG A 33 -9.30 11.85 10.30
N PRO A 34 -10.05 11.10 9.47
CA PRO A 34 -9.60 10.06 8.53
C PRO A 34 -9.08 10.58 7.18
N ASN A 35 -9.30 11.84 6.85
CA ASN A 35 -8.99 12.46 5.56
C ASN A 35 -7.48 12.75 5.32
N GLY A 36 -6.65 11.72 5.14
CA GLY A 36 -5.20 11.84 4.97
C GLY A 36 -4.48 10.50 4.80
N PRO A 37 -3.14 10.48 4.74
CA PRO A 37 -2.35 9.26 4.49
C PRO A 37 -2.63 8.14 5.50
N LEU A 38 -2.87 8.48 6.78
CA LEU A 38 -3.21 7.48 7.79
C LEU A 38 -4.56 6.80 7.51
N GLY A 39 -5.62 7.56 7.21
CA GLY A 39 -6.93 6.97 6.96
C GLY A 39 -6.95 6.19 5.65
N PHE A 40 -6.23 6.68 4.62
CA PHE A 40 -6.04 5.95 3.37
C PHE A 40 -5.41 4.57 3.59
N LEU A 41 -4.33 4.48 4.39
CA LEU A 41 -3.70 3.20 4.72
C LEU A 41 -4.61 2.28 5.53
N VAL A 42 -5.31 2.81 6.54
CA VAL A 42 -6.24 2.02 7.35
C VAL A 42 -7.34 1.43 6.47
N ASN A 43 -7.94 2.25 5.60
CA ASN A 43 -8.99 1.80 4.69
C ASN A 43 -8.46 0.75 3.70
N ALA A 44 -7.25 0.94 3.13
CA ALA A 44 -6.63 -0.01 2.22
C ALA A 44 -6.40 -1.38 2.89
N VAL A 45 -5.86 -1.40 4.12
CA VAL A 45 -5.61 -2.63 4.88
C VAL A 45 -6.92 -3.33 5.23
N ASN A 46 -7.92 -2.59 5.73
CA ASN A 46 -9.20 -3.18 6.12
C ASN A 46 -9.95 -3.75 4.92
N TRP A 47 -9.98 -3.03 3.79
CA TRP A 47 -10.60 -3.52 2.56
C TRP A 47 -9.89 -4.77 2.03
N ALA A 48 -8.56 -4.78 1.97
CA ALA A 48 -7.81 -5.94 1.50
C ALA A 48 -8.00 -7.16 2.41
N GLY A 49 -8.10 -6.94 3.72
CA GLY A 49 -8.27 -7.98 4.73
C GLY A 49 -9.69 -8.51 4.89
N SER A 50 -10.72 -7.82 4.40
CA SER A 50 -12.12 -8.26 4.49
C SER A 50 -12.54 -9.22 3.36
N GLY A 51 -11.60 -9.65 2.50
CA GLY A 51 -11.83 -10.60 1.41
C GLY A 51 -11.56 -12.06 1.79
N GLU A 52 -11.52 -12.93 0.79
CA GLU A 52 -11.14 -14.33 0.97
C GLU A 52 -9.65 -14.52 0.68
N GLY A 53 -8.96 -15.31 1.53
CA GLY A 53 -7.52 -15.57 1.38
C GLY A 53 -6.64 -14.41 1.85
N MET A 54 -5.38 -14.38 1.40
CA MET A 54 -4.42 -13.35 1.81
C MET A 54 -4.64 -12.05 1.01
N GLY A 55 -5.14 -11.01 1.67
CA GLY A 55 -5.21 -9.65 1.11
C GLY A 55 -3.84 -9.06 0.83
N ILE A 56 -3.71 -8.32 -0.27
CA ILE A 56 -2.46 -7.67 -0.68
C ILE A 56 -2.63 -6.15 -0.63
N VAL A 57 -1.75 -5.47 0.10
CA VAL A 57 -1.58 -4.00 0.08
C VAL A 57 -0.17 -3.70 -0.37
N VAL A 58 -0.05 -2.94 -1.46
CA VAL A 58 1.22 -2.60 -2.09
C VAL A 58 1.31 -1.10 -2.25
N LEU A 59 2.37 -0.54 -1.67
CA LEU A 59 2.75 0.86 -1.71
C LEU A 59 3.90 1.05 -2.72
N PRO A 60 4.19 2.30 -3.15
CA PRO A 60 5.14 2.56 -4.23
C PRO A 60 6.49 1.88 -4.02
N ASP A 61 7.05 1.34 -5.11
CA ASP A 61 8.28 0.55 -5.11
C ASP A 61 9.59 1.36 -5.13
N GLY A 62 9.48 2.68 -4.94
CA GLY A 62 10.57 3.60 -4.65
C GLY A 62 10.20 5.09 -4.74
N GLY A 63 10.94 5.92 -4.02
CA GLY A 63 10.58 7.33 -3.75
C GLY A 63 11.06 8.38 -4.77
N ASP A 64 11.91 8.06 -5.74
CA ASP A 64 12.23 9.02 -6.81
C ASP A 64 12.14 8.35 -8.17
N SER A 65 11.16 8.79 -8.96
CA SER A 65 10.95 8.36 -10.35
C SER A 65 12.21 8.58 -11.22
N ARG A 66 13.09 9.50 -10.81
CA ARG A 66 14.32 9.90 -11.49
C ARG A 66 15.59 9.29 -10.88
N ASP A 67 15.52 8.63 -9.73
CA ASP A 67 16.69 7.98 -9.13
C ASP A 67 16.89 6.59 -9.76
N PRO A 68 17.98 6.35 -10.51
CA PRO A 68 18.27 5.03 -11.08
C PRO A 68 18.51 3.94 -10.04
N ARG A 69 18.70 4.31 -8.75
CA ARG A 69 18.81 3.38 -7.61
C ARG A 69 17.45 3.00 -7.03
N SER A 70 16.37 3.66 -7.46
CA SER A 70 15.01 3.27 -7.10
C SER A 70 14.81 1.81 -7.52
N ARG A 71 14.50 0.95 -6.53
CA ARG A 71 14.54 -0.50 -6.72
C ARG A 71 13.50 -1.00 -7.71
N LYS A 72 12.45 -0.21 -7.96
CA LYS A 72 11.37 -0.48 -8.92
C LYS A 72 10.93 -1.96 -8.86
N TRP A 73 10.72 -2.42 -7.62
CA TRP A 73 10.60 -3.84 -7.33
C TRP A 73 9.38 -4.46 -7.98
N TRP A 74 8.33 -3.68 -8.30
CA TRP A 74 7.15 -4.19 -8.99
C TRP A 74 7.50 -4.88 -10.30
N LEU A 75 8.44 -4.30 -11.07
CA LEU A 75 8.85 -4.79 -12.39
C LEU A 75 10.07 -5.72 -12.36
N ASN A 76 10.60 -6.00 -11.17
CA ASN A 76 11.69 -6.97 -11.00
C ASN A 76 11.23 -8.38 -11.37
N ASP A 77 12.08 -9.18 -12.03
CA ASP A 77 11.76 -10.56 -12.45
C ASP A 77 11.34 -11.49 -11.30
N ARG A 78 11.69 -11.15 -10.06
CA ARG A 78 11.32 -11.90 -8.86
C ARG A 78 10.01 -11.44 -8.22
N SER A 79 9.41 -10.37 -8.73
CA SER A 79 8.13 -9.85 -8.25
C SER A 79 6.97 -10.73 -8.71
N PHE A 80 6.02 -10.95 -7.81
CA PHE A 80 4.74 -11.60 -8.15
C PHE A 80 3.81 -10.67 -8.94
N LEU A 81 4.09 -9.37 -8.97
CA LEU A 81 3.30 -8.38 -9.71
C LEU A 81 3.85 -8.08 -11.11
N LYS A 82 5.06 -8.54 -11.44
CA LYS A 82 5.73 -8.15 -12.69
C LYS A 82 4.85 -8.38 -13.91
N ASP A 83 4.31 -9.60 -14.03
CA ASP A 83 3.56 -10.01 -15.21
C ASP A 83 2.22 -9.26 -15.34
N GLU A 84 1.68 -8.76 -14.21
CA GLU A 84 0.45 -7.95 -14.15
C GLU A 84 0.72 -6.47 -14.47
N LEU A 85 1.90 -5.96 -14.11
CA LEU A 85 2.23 -4.53 -14.14
C LEU A 85 3.13 -4.10 -15.30
N GLU A 86 3.82 -5.03 -15.95
CA GLU A 86 4.73 -4.72 -17.06
C GLU A 86 3.96 -4.07 -18.23
N GLY A 87 4.44 -2.89 -18.64
CA GLY A 87 3.78 -2.07 -19.66
C GLY A 87 2.71 -1.11 -19.15
N TYR A 88 2.25 -1.26 -17.91
CA TYR A 88 1.17 -0.43 -17.34
C TYR A 88 1.64 0.55 -16.26
N VAL A 89 2.87 0.42 -15.74
CA VAL A 89 3.40 1.33 -14.69
C VAL A 89 4.13 2.52 -15.32
N SER A 90 3.82 3.71 -14.81
CA SER A 90 4.53 4.96 -15.13
C SER A 90 5.04 5.63 -13.86
N TYR A 91 6.29 6.10 -13.91
CA TYR A 91 6.95 6.71 -12.76
C TYR A 91 6.99 8.23 -12.92
N PHE A 92 6.21 8.93 -12.10
CA PHE A 92 6.20 10.38 -12.03
C PHE A 92 5.63 10.85 -10.69
N TRP A 93 5.91 12.10 -10.34
CA TRP A 93 5.33 12.73 -9.17
C TRP A 93 3.94 13.25 -9.45
N GLU A 94 3.03 13.00 -8.52
CA GLU A 94 1.68 13.56 -8.50
C GLU A 94 1.39 14.15 -7.12
N GLU A 95 0.73 15.30 -7.13
CA GLU A 95 0.28 16.04 -5.95
C GLU A 95 -1.22 16.35 -6.00
N ASN A 96 -1.85 16.15 -7.15
CA ASN A 96 -3.26 16.32 -7.41
C ASN A 96 -3.90 14.94 -7.60
N VAL A 97 -4.15 14.24 -6.48
CA VAL A 97 -4.84 12.96 -6.47
C VAL A 97 -6.34 13.20 -6.49
N VAL A 98 -7.03 12.69 -7.50
CA VAL A 98 -8.47 12.90 -7.68
C VAL A 98 -9.21 11.63 -7.32
N ILE A 99 -10.20 11.73 -6.44
CA ILE A 99 -11.21 10.67 -6.27
C ILE A 99 -12.26 10.87 -7.36
N PRO A 100 -12.37 9.98 -8.37
CA PRO A 100 -13.39 10.08 -9.41
C PRO A 100 -14.78 9.94 -8.83
N THR A 101 -15.78 10.56 -9.46
CA THR A 101 -17.18 10.45 -9.00
C THR A 101 -17.69 9.02 -9.10
N GLU A 102 -17.23 8.26 -10.10
CA GLU A 102 -17.64 6.88 -10.35
C GLU A 102 -17.16 5.91 -9.27
N THR A 103 -16.10 6.28 -8.54
CA THR A 103 -15.51 5.45 -7.48
C THR A 103 -15.41 6.19 -6.14
N SER A 104 -16.16 7.28 -5.98
CA SER A 104 -16.18 8.04 -4.72
C SER A 104 -16.72 7.23 -3.56
N ASP A 105 -17.65 6.33 -3.85
CA ASP A 105 -18.32 5.49 -2.86
C ASP A 105 -17.58 4.16 -2.65
N PHE A 106 -16.43 3.97 -3.31
CA PHE A 106 -15.60 2.79 -3.11
C PHE A 106 -15.11 2.75 -1.65
N PRO A 107 -15.13 1.60 -0.95
CA PRO A 107 -14.86 1.53 0.48
C PRO A 107 -13.55 2.21 0.89
N VAL A 108 -12.48 2.02 0.12
CA VAL A 108 -11.18 2.65 0.41
C VAL A 108 -11.25 4.18 0.50
N ASN A 109 -12.17 4.82 -0.23
CA ASN A 109 -12.38 6.26 -0.26
C ASN A 109 -13.25 6.80 0.89
N GLU A 110 -13.77 5.95 1.78
CA GLU A 110 -14.62 6.37 2.88
C GLU A 110 -13.91 7.39 3.79
N GLY A 111 -14.55 8.55 3.98
CA GLY A 111 -14.01 9.64 4.81
C GLY A 111 -12.81 10.36 4.20
N LEU A 112 -12.41 10.02 2.98
CA LEU A 112 -11.35 10.67 2.23
C LEU A 112 -11.91 11.70 1.25
N THR A 113 -11.04 12.63 0.87
CA THR A 113 -11.33 13.64 -0.15
C THR A 113 -10.11 13.77 -1.07
N THR A 114 -10.33 14.21 -2.29
CA THR A 114 -9.27 14.63 -3.23
C THR A 114 -8.24 15.54 -2.54
N ALA A 115 -8.69 16.51 -1.74
CA ALA A 115 -7.78 17.40 -1.00
C ALA A 115 -6.96 16.67 0.06
N GLY A 116 -7.53 15.67 0.74
CA GLY A 116 -6.84 14.88 1.75
C GLY A 116 -5.83 13.90 1.18
N LEU A 117 -5.99 13.47 -0.08
CA LEU A 117 -5.03 12.63 -0.81
C LEU A 117 -3.95 13.44 -1.56
N SER A 118 -4.04 14.77 -1.51
CA SER A 118 -3.22 15.67 -2.31
C SER A 118 -2.25 16.49 -1.46
N ASN A 119 -1.22 17.04 -2.12
CA ASN A 119 -0.26 17.99 -1.56
C ASN A 119 0.52 17.48 -0.33
N TRP A 120 0.91 16.21 -0.33
CA TRP A 120 1.74 15.65 0.74
C TRP A 120 3.23 15.96 0.59
N ARG A 121 3.62 16.77 -0.41
CA ARG A 121 5.03 16.96 -0.81
C ARG A 121 5.57 15.70 -1.47
N GLN A 122 4.88 15.29 -2.53
CA GLN A 122 4.94 14.08 -3.34
C GLN A 122 3.95 13.04 -2.83
N SER A 123 2.66 13.31 -3.01
CA SER A 123 1.61 12.34 -2.67
C SER A 123 1.85 10.99 -3.34
N ALA A 124 2.18 10.97 -4.65
CA ALA A 124 2.48 9.73 -5.37
C ALA A 124 3.78 9.79 -6.18
N HIS A 125 4.40 8.62 -6.35
CA HIS A 125 5.67 8.41 -7.05
C HIS A 125 5.54 7.54 -8.30
N ALA A 126 4.40 6.87 -8.44
CA ALA A 126 4.06 6.04 -9.58
C ALA A 126 2.56 6.13 -9.86
N ALA A 127 2.19 5.71 -11.05
CA ALA A 127 0.82 5.58 -11.50
C ALA A 127 0.69 4.38 -12.44
N PHE A 128 -0.55 4.00 -12.70
CA PHE A 128 -0.95 2.87 -13.51
C PHE A 128 -1.78 3.39 -14.69
N ASP A 129 -1.54 2.87 -15.89
CA ASP A 129 -2.41 3.09 -17.04
C ASP A 129 -3.80 2.54 -16.72
N LYS A 130 -4.86 3.33 -16.93
CA LYS A 130 -6.24 2.96 -16.58
C LYS A 130 -6.81 1.79 -17.42
N ASN A 131 -6.13 1.38 -18.49
CA ASN A 131 -6.51 0.22 -19.31
C ASN A 131 -5.90 -1.10 -18.82
N ILE A 132 -5.21 -1.11 -17.67
CA ILE A 132 -4.65 -2.33 -17.09
C ILE A 132 -5.75 -3.41 -16.90
N PRO A 133 -5.60 -4.62 -17.45
CA PRO A 133 -6.60 -5.66 -17.32
C PRO A 133 -6.76 -6.16 -15.87
N GLY A 134 -8.00 -6.36 -15.42
CA GLY A 134 -8.32 -6.97 -14.13
C GLY A 134 -8.26 -6.02 -12.92
N TYR A 135 -8.06 -4.73 -13.16
CA TYR A 135 -7.99 -3.70 -12.12
C TYR A 135 -8.94 -2.53 -12.40
N LEU A 136 -9.48 -1.98 -11.32
CA LEU A 136 -10.31 -0.79 -11.26
C LEU A 136 -9.50 0.39 -10.71
N SER A 137 -9.55 1.55 -11.36
CA SER A 137 -9.02 2.81 -10.80
C SER A 137 -9.97 3.36 -9.75
N ILE A 138 -9.44 3.65 -8.56
CA ILE A 138 -10.21 4.29 -7.48
C ILE A 138 -9.70 5.69 -7.12
N ASN A 139 -8.45 6.02 -7.49
CA ASN A 139 -7.91 7.37 -7.39
C ASN A 139 -7.07 7.68 -8.65
N ASP A 140 -7.41 8.77 -9.33
CA ASP A 140 -6.80 9.21 -10.57
C ASP A 140 -5.61 10.15 -10.35
N ALA A 141 -4.65 10.13 -11.27
CA ALA A 141 -3.63 11.17 -11.38
C ALA A 141 -4.24 12.40 -12.06
N GLY A 142 -4.64 13.40 -11.28
CA GLY A 142 -5.36 14.57 -11.79
C GLY A 142 -4.56 15.41 -12.78
N SER A 143 -3.23 15.35 -12.74
CA SER A 143 -2.37 16.04 -13.72
C SER A 143 -2.16 15.27 -15.02
N ARG A 144 -2.53 13.98 -15.08
CA ARG A 144 -2.30 13.10 -16.22
C ARG A 144 -3.51 12.20 -16.52
N PRO A 145 -4.45 12.69 -17.34
CA PRO A 145 -5.58 11.89 -17.80
C PRO A 145 -5.11 10.57 -18.42
N GLY A 146 -5.82 9.48 -18.10
CA GLY A 146 -5.45 8.12 -18.51
C GLY A 146 -4.62 7.34 -17.49
N TYR A 147 -4.19 7.99 -16.39
CA TYR A 147 -3.46 7.34 -15.31
C TYR A 147 -4.19 7.39 -13.97
N ALA A 148 -4.01 6.32 -13.19
CA ALA A 148 -4.48 6.16 -11.83
C ALA A 148 -3.30 6.10 -10.85
N VAL A 149 -3.39 6.75 -9.69
CA VAL A 149 -2.39 6.57 -8.62
C VAL A 149 -2.76 5.43 -7.67
N THR A 150 -4.01 4.96 -7.71
CA THR A 150 -4.46 3.82 -6.91
C THR A 150 -5.41 2.96 -7.73
N ILE A 151 -5.10 1.67 -7.80
CA ILE A 151 -5.93 0.65 -8.44
C ILE A 151 -6.19 -0.52 -7.49
N VAL A 152 -7.30 -1.20 -7.70
CA VAL A 152 -7.74 -2.37 -6.93
C VAL A 152 -8.20 -3.47 -7.87
N THR A 153 -8.21 -4.73 -7.44
CA THR A 153 -8.78 -5.82 -8.26
C THR A 153 -10.28 -5.60 -8.54
N ASP A 154 -10.67 -5.65 -9.81
CA ASP A 154 -12.00 -5.20 -10.30
C ASP A 154 -13.17 -6.09 -9.82
N SER A 155 -12.91 -7.38 -9.56
CA SER A 155 -13.95 -8.36 -9.20
C SER A 155 -14.50 -8.23 -7.76
N GLU A 156 -14.01 -7.28 -6.96
CA GLU A 156 -14.16 -7.25 -5.49
C GLU A 156 -14.73 -5.94 -4.93
N ALA A 157 -15.58 -5.25 -5.70
CA ALA A 157 -16.13 -3.95 -5.33
C ALA A 157 -17.06 -3.95 -4.08
N ASP A 158 -17.47 -5.12 -3.58
CA ASP A 158 -18.40 -5.29 -2.45
C ASP A 158 -17.70 -5.43 -1.06
N GLY A 159 -16.45 -4.97 -0.91
CA GLY A 159 -15.70 -5.04 0.35
C GLY A 159 -16.13 -4.02 1.42
N ASP A 160 -15.62 -4.18 2.65
CA ASP A 160 -15.90 -3.27 3.78
C ASP A 160 -14.58 -2.77 4.42
N THR A 161 -14.59 -1.53 4.88
CA THR A 161 -13.53 -0.82 5.62
C THR A 161 -13.65 -0.92 7.13
N LEU A 162 -14.77 -1.44 7.66
CA LEU A 162 -14.97 -1.59 9.11
C LEU A 162 -14.05 -2.66 9.75
N GLY A 163 -13.30 -3.41 8.93
CA GLY A 163 -12.58 -4.60 9.36
C GLY A 163 -13.57 -5.73 9.65
N GLN A 164 -13.10 -6.98 9.73
CA GLN A 164 -13.99 -8.02 10.24
C GLN A 164 -14.36 -7.66 11.71
N GLU A 165 -15.62 -7.80 12.11
CA GLU A 165 -15.97 -7.93 13.52
C GLU A 165 -15.43 -9.27 14.06
N THR A 166 -14.12 -9.46 14.00
CA THR A 166 -13.47 -10.59 14.65
C THR A 166 -13.10 -10.16 16.06
N GLU A 167 -13.67 -10.91 17.01
CA GLU A 167 -13.20 -11.14 18.37
C GLU A 167 -11.91 -10.36 18.69
N LYS A 168 -12.00 -9.35 19.58
CA LYS A 168 -10.87 -8.53 20.04
C LYS A 168 -9.57 -9.32 19.97
N VAL A 169 -8.69 -8.98 19.03
CA VAL A 169 -7.29 -9.45 19.07
C VAL A 169 -6.81 -9.07 20.47
N PRO A 170 -6.46 -10.04 21.34
CA PRO A 170 -6.06 -9.70 22.69
C PRO A 170 -4.84 -8.78 22.58
N GLU A 171 -4.97 -7.56 23.07
CA GLU A 171 -3.82 -6.70 23.31
C GLU A 171 -2.78 -7.56 24.02
N PRO A 172 -1.53 -7.67 23.52
CA PRO A 172 -0.53 -8.49 24.16
C PRO A 172 -0.47 -8.09 25.63
N GLY A 173 -0.80 -9.06 26.48
CA GLY A 173 -0.86 -8.90 27.92
C GLY A 173 0.50 -8.46 28.43
N SER A 174 0.65 -7.15 28.62
CA SER A 174 1.79 -6.44 29.17
C SER A 174 3.01 -6.23 28.27
N ILE A 175 3.65 -5.10 28.59
CA ILE A 175 4.87 -4.45 28.10
C ILE A 175 6.10 -5.40 28.10
N PHE A 176 5.98 -6.63 28.61
CA PHE A 176 7.04 -7.63 28.63
C PHE A 176 7.26 -8.35 27.29
N GLY A 177 6.26 -8.36 26.38
CA GLY A 177 6.39 -8.98 25.06
C GLY A 177 7.33 -8.23 24.10
N LEU A 178 7.45 -6.91 24.21
CA LEU A 178 8.35 -6.11 23.37
C LEU A 178 9.84 -6.29 23.71
N PHE A 179 10.19 -6.69 24.93
CA PHE A 179 11.59 -6.87 25.34
C PHE A 179 12.18 -8.25 25.02
N LEU A 180 11.35 -9.26 24.73
CA LEU A 180 11.81 -10.61 24.38
C LEU A 180 12.30 -10.72 22.93
N LEU A 181 11.84 -9.85 22.03
CA LEU A 181 12.36 -9.78 20.65
C LEU A 181 13.58 -8.84 20.51
N GLY A 182 13.82 -7.95 21.47
CA GLY A 182 14.99 -7.06 21.51
C GLY A 182 16.24 -7.65 22.18
N SER A 183 16.14 -8.76 22.91
CA SER A 183 17.24 -9.35 23.71
C SER A 183 17.91 -10.58 23.07
N LEU A 184 17.41 -11.07 21.93
CA LEU A 184 18.05 -12.13 21.15
C LEU A 184 19.04 -11.62 20.09
N GLY A 185 19.21 -10.28 19.98
CA GLY A 185 20.10 -9.63 19.00
C GLY A 185 21.40 -9.01 19.55
N VAL A 186 21.65 -9.08 20.87
CA VAL A 186 22.87 -8.48 21.48
C VAL A 186 23.64 -9.53 22.27
N ARG A 187 24.13 -10.57 21.58
CA ARG A 187 25.20 -11.45 22.09
C ARG A 187 26.13 -11.88 20.96
N SER A 188 26.82 -10.92 20.34
CA SER A 188 28.00 -11.24 19.50
C SER A 188 29.08 -10.16 19.42
N VAL A 189 28.95 -9.05 20.16
CA VAL A 189 29.98 -8.00 20.19
C VAL A 189 30.15 -7.55 21.63
N LEU A 190 30.89 -8.32 22.43
CA LEU A 190 31.58 -7.94 23.68
C LEU A 190 32.05 -9.21 24.39
N LEU A 191 33.04 -9.89 23.83
CA LEU A 191 33.88 -10.88 24.53
C LEU A 191 35.19 -11.06 23.75
N ARG A 192 35.99 -9.98 23.68
CA ARG A 192 37.43 -10.02 23.49
C ARG A 192 38.05 -8.73 24.06
N ILE A 193 37.92 -8.55 25.36
CA ILE A 193 38.89 -7.82 26.18
C ILE A 193 39.01 -8.62 27.49
N SER A 194 40.25 -8.85 27.92
CA SER A 194 40.73 -9.63 29.07
C SER A 194 40.86 -11.15 28.88
N GLN A 195 41.94 -11.55 28.21
CA GLN A 195 43.03 -12.32 28.84
C GLN A 195 44.35 -11.82 28.26
#